data_AF-A0A5B0QAP2-F1
#
_entry.id   AF-A0A5B0QAP2-F1
#
_cell.length_a   1.000
_cell.length_b   1.000
_cell.length_c   1.000
_cell.angle_alpha   90.00
_cell.angle_beta   90.00
_cell.angle_gamma   90.00
#
_symmetry.space_group_name_H-M   'P 1'
#
loop_
_entity.id
_entity.type
_entity.pdbx_description
1 polymer ?
#
loop_
_entity_poly.entity_id
_entity_poly.type
_entity_poly.pdbx_seq_one_letter_code
_entity_poly.pdbx_strand_id
1 'polypeptide(L)'
;MITMKRGKTNSARKQGTLNACSFLTIAAVIFRLELVALLAPIVLLSLISKRVTFWQLVSRGFLVTFAGLEMTLPIDSYFWQKLTWPEGASLIFNVLEGKSAEWGVMPWHFYLTSSLPKLLGITYPLALLGFVLNRKVFLLGACTLVFVVAMSCLGHKETRFIIYIVPVWNLSTSICVHRITSPFRHSRWIKLGLMSLIGVVAALNMAFTTYLSMHNYPGGAAMMALHSLEDLRPIQELNIHLDNLVSQTGGSRFLQLNDLDGAQNYPLTTKGRLWRYDKLANITESSHQFDVILSEQPELHNFQALEHVTAFDGVRRRHFKAPLSDRLFDFVQSCWAKKACFSFHSMWDILSPIEIVFNHKQITIFLQTNPT
;
A
#
# COMPACT_ATOMS: atom_id res chain seq x y z
N MET A 1 -24.42 3.29 -47.03
CA MET A 1 -22.99 3.59 -46.78
C MET A 1 -22.91 4.89 -45.98
N ILE A 2 -22.94 4.80 -44.64
CA ILE A 2 -22.92 5.96 -43.75
C ILE A 2 -21.46 6.43 -43.63
N THR A 3 -21.12 7.49 -44.35
CA THR A 3 -19.84 8.18 -44.20
C THR A 3 -19.80 8.85 -42.83
N MET A 4 -19.19 8.17 -41.85
CA MET A 4 -18.83 8.80 -40.58
C MET A 4 -17.92 10.01 -40.88
N LYS A 5 -18.44 11.21 -40.65
CA LYS A 5 -17.72 12.49 -40.75
C LYS A 5 -16.40 12.43 -39.97
N ARG A 6 -15.29 12.37 -40.69
CA ARG A 6 -13.90 12.36 -40.19
C ARG A 6 -13.56 13.55 -39.26
N GLY A 7 -14.35 14.63 -39.27
CA GLY A 7 -14.18 15.81 -38.42
C GLY A 7 -14.64 15.67 -36.97
N LYS A 8 -15.66 14.85 -36.65
CA LYS A 8 -16.17 14.72 -35.26
C LYS A 8 -15.19 13.96 -34.35
N THR A 9 -14.44 13.01 -34.91
CA THR A 9 -13.53 12.13 -34.15
C THR A 9 -12.26 12.85 -33.68
N ASN A 10 -11.74 13.80 -34.45
CA ASN A 10 -10.59 14.61 -34.05
C ASN A 10 -10.94 15.63 -32.96
N SER A 11 -12.13 16.24 -33.04
CA SER A 11 -12.63 17.14 -31.99
C SER A 11 -12.83 16.41 -30.66
N ALA A 12 -13.45 15.22 -30.68
CA ALA A 12 -13.65 14.41 -29.48
C ALA A 12 -12.32 13.98 -28.82
N ARG A 13 -11.33 13.56 -29.63
CA ARG A 13 -9.99 13.18 -29.13
C ARG A 13 -9.26 14.36 -28.49
N LYS A 14 -9.32 15.53 -29.14
CA LYS A 14 -8.77 16.77 -28.62
C LYS A 14 -9.39 17.12 -27.26
N GLN A 15 -10.71 17.11 -27.17
CA GLN A 15 -11.42 17.40 -25.93
C GLN A 15 -11.06 16.39 -24.83
N GLY A 16 -10.98 15.10 -25.18
CA GLY A 16 -10.56 14.05 -24.25
C GLY A 16 -9.16 14.28 -23.69
N THR A 17 -8.18 14.66 -24.52
CA THR A 17 -6.81 15.00 -24.07
C THR A 17 -6.81 16.22 -23.14
N LEU A 18 -7.52 17.28 -23.50
CA LEU A 18 -7.60 18.47 -22.65
C LEU A 18 -8.30 18.19 -21.31
N ASN A 19 -9.36 17.37 -21.32
CA ASN A 19 -10.03 16.91 -20.10
C ASN A 19 -9.09 16.09 -19.22
N ALA A 20 -8.35 15.13 -19.78
CA ALA A 20 -7.38 14.33 -19.05
C ALA A 20 -6.29 15.20 -18.39
N CYS A 21 -5.73 16.16 -19.13
CA CYS A 21 -4.75 17.10 -18.58
C CYS A 21 -5.36 17.96 -17.45
N SER A 22 -6.64 18.36 -17.58
CA SER A 22 -7.33 19.12 -16.54
C SER A 22 -7.53 18.31 -15.28
N PHE A 23 -7.99 17.06 -15.39
CA PHE A 23 -8.19 16.20 -14.23
C PHE A 23 -6.87 15.87 -13.52
N LEU A 24 -5.78 15.69 -14.26
CA LEU A 24 -4.46 15.54 -13.66
C LEU A 24 -3.97 16.82 -12.99
N THR A 25 -4.21 17.99 -13.61
CA THR A 25 -3.80 19.29 -13.04
C THR A 25 -4.54 19.58 -11.74
N ILE A 26 -5.87 19.43 -11.73
CA ILE A 26 -6.67 19.68 -10.51
C ILE A 26 -6.29 18.70 -9.40
N ALA A 27 -6.08 17.42 -9.74
CA ALA A 27 -5.63 16.44 -8.76
C ALA A 27 -4.22 16.75 -8.23
N ALA A 28 -3.33 17.27 -9.08
CA ALA A 28 -2.00 17.67 -8.67
C ALA A 28 -2.01 18.85 -7.69
N VAL A 29 -2.86 19.84 -7.95
CA VAL A 29 -2.95 21.06 -7.13
C VAL A 29 -3.61 20.78 -5.78
N ILE A 30 -4.67 19.96 -5.75
CA ILE A 30 -5.46 19.72 -4.54
C ILE A 30 -4.90 18.57 -3.70
N PHE A 31 -4.45 17.47 -4.33
CA PHE A 31 -4.20 16.22 -3.61
C PHE A 31 -2.75 15.75 -3.60
N ARG A 32 -2.03 15.87 -4.74
CA ARG A 32 -0.77 15.14 -4.98
C ARG A 32 0.10 15.81 -6.04
N LEU A 33 0.98 16.74 -5.66
CA LEU A 33 1.78 17.52 -6.61
C LEU A 33 2.70 16.66 -7.48
N GLU A 34 3.09 15.47 -7.03
CA GLU A 34 3.93 14.57 -7.82
C GLU A 34 3.26 14.12 -9.14
N LEU A 35 1.92 14.25 -9.25
CA LEU A 35 1.20 14.05 -10.51
C LEU A 35 1.67 14.97 -11.64
N VAL A 36 2.33 16.09 -11.33
CA VAL A 36 2.99 16.93 -12.34
C VAL A 36 4.03 16.14 -13.14
N ALA A 37 4.77 15.23 -12.49
CA ALA A 37 5.75 14.37 -13.16
C ALA A 37 5.10 13.36 -14.12
N LEU A 38 3.82 13.01 -13.92
CA LEU A 38 3.02 12.22 -14.87
C LEU A 38 2.36 13.09 -15.96
N LEU A 39 1.89 14.28 -15.58
CA LEU A 39 1.27 15.25 -16.48
C LEU A 39 2.25 15.72 -17.57
N ALA A 40 3.49 16.03 -17.19
CA ALA A 40 4.53 16.54 -18.10
C ALA A 40 4.75 15.66 -19.35
N PRO A 41 5.03 14.34 -19.24
CA PRO A 41 5.19 13.48 -20.42
C PRO A 41 3.88 13.30 -21.22
N ILE A 42 2.70 13.36 -20.58
CA ILE A 42 1.41 13.30 -21.28
C ILE A 42 1.15 14.57 -22.11
N VAL A 43 1.46 15.73 -21.54
CA VAL A 43 1.41 17.03 -22.23
C VAL A 43 2.37 17.04 -23.41
N LEU A 44 3.62 16.62 -23.20
CA LEU A 44 4.64 16.56 -24.25
C LEU A 44 4.19 15.62 -25.38
N LEU A 45 3.72 14.42 -25.06
CA LEU A 45 3.18 13.48 -26.04
C LEU A 45 2.03 14.10 -26.85
N SER A 46 1.16 14.87 -26.19
CA SER A 46 -0.01 15.50 -26.81
C SER A 46 0.37 16.64 -27.75
N LEU A 47 1.42 17.40 -27.42
CA LEU A 47 2.01 18.45 -28.27
C LEU A 47 2.72 17.85 -29.48
N ILE A 48 3.60 16.84 -29.27
CA ILE A 48 4.32 16.14 -30.35
C ILE A 48 3.34 15.48 -31.32
N SER A 49 2.27 14.88 -30.77
CA SER A 49 1.21 14.27 -31.58
C SER A 49 0.31 15.30 -32.29
N LYS A 50 0.56 16.60 -32.12
CA LYS A 50 -0.24 17.73 -32.64
C LYS A 50 -1.74 17.59 -32.35
N ARG A 51 -2.09 16.97 -31.21
CA ARG A 51 -3.50 16.76 -30.80
C ARG A 51 -4.11 18.01 -30.19
N VAL A 52 -3.29 18.81 -29.52
CA VAL A 52 -3.63 20.05 -28.81
C VAL A 52 -2.55 21.08 -29.08
N THR A 53 -2.89 22.37 -28.98
CA THR A 53 -1.92 23.45 -29.11
C THR A 53 -1.36 23.86 -27.75
N PHE A 54 -0.16 24.45 -27.75
CA PHE A 54 0.47 24.98 -26.53
C PHE A 54 -0.45 25.95 -25.78
N TRP A 55 -1.01 26.94 -26.48
CA TRP A 55 -1.89 27.93 -25.87
C TRP A 55 -3.18 27.35 -25.29
N GLN A 56 -3.71 26.26 -25.85
CA GLN A 56 -4.88 25.57 -25.28
C GLN A 56 -4.56 24.87 -23.97
N LEU A 57 -3.35 24.30 -23.85
CA LEU A 57 -2.91 23.68 -22.61
C LEU A 57 -2.58 24.72 -21.55
N VAL A 58 -1.91 25.82 -21.92
CA VAL A 58 -1.58 26.89 -20.99
C VAL A 58 -2.84 27.58 -20.47
N SER A 59 -3.75 28.01 -21.35
CA SER A 59 -4.96 28.71 -20.92
C SER A 59 -5.84 27.83 -20.04
N ARG A 60 -6.05 26.58 -20.45
CA ARG A 60 -6.84 25.63 -19.68
C ARG A 60 -6.15 25.20 -18.39
N GLY A 61 -4.83 24.98 -18.43
CA GLY A 61 -4.02 24.66 -17.26
C GLY A 61 -4.10 25.76 -16.21
N PHE A 62 -3.91 27.02 -16.64
CA PHE A 62 -4.04 28.19 -15.76
C PHE A 62 -5.41 28.26 -15.09
N LEU A 63 -6.49 28.14 -15.85
CA LEU A 63 -7.85 28.16 -15.31
C LEU A 63 -8.09 27.04 -14.29
N VAL A 64 -7.63 25.83 -14.60
CA VAL A 64 -7.82 24.66 -13.72
C VAL A 64 -6.95 24.75 -12.47
N THR A 65 -5.72 25.24 -12.58
CA THR A 65 -4.84 25.48 -11.43
C THR A 65 -5.43 26.54 -10.51
N PHE A 66 -5.92 27.64 -11.07
CA PHE A 66 -6.57 28.70 -10.29
C PHE A 66 -7.81 28.17 -9.54
N ALA A 67 -8.69 27.45 -10.25
CA ALA A 67 -9.87 26.82 -9.62
C ALA A 67 -9.48 25.80 -8.53
N GLY A 68 -8.39 25.06 -8.72
CA GLY A 68 -7.87 24.14 -7.71
C GLY A 68 -7.32 24.88 -6.48
N LEU A 69 -6.58 25.96 -6.68
CA LEU A 69 -6.04 26.81 -5.60
C LEU A 69 -7.16 27.49 -4.81
N GLU A 70 -8.18 28.01 -5.49
CA GLU A 70 -9.37 28.60 -4.87
C GLU A 70 -10.13 27.58 -3.98
N MET A 71 -10.05 26.29 -4.31
CA MET A 71 -10.66 25.22 -3.52
C MET A 71 -9.79 24.79 -2.32
N THR A 72 -8.50 24.50 -2.54
CA THR A 72 -7.59 23.98 -1.50
C THR A 72 -7.24 25.06 -0.46
N LEU A 73 -6.95 26.30 -0.89
CA LEU A 73 -6.46 27.33 0.02
C LEU A 73 -7.42 27.63 1.19
N PRO A 74 -8.73 27.89 0.99
CA PRO A 74 -9.63 28.17 2.10
C PRO A 74 -9.84 26.96 3.01
N ILE A 75 -10.00 25.78 2.42
CA ILE A 75 -10.28 24.55 3.17
C ILE A 75 -9.08 24.16 4.03
N ASP A 76 -7.90 24.09 3.41
CA ASP A 76 -6.69 23.69 4.13
C ASP A 76 -6.26 24.77 5.12
N SER A 77 -6.39 26.06 4.77
CA SER A 77 -6.06 27.13 5.73
C SER A 77 -6.99 27.13 6.95
N TYR A 78 -8.24 26.72 6.79
CA TYR A 78 -9.16 26.51 7.91
C TYR A 78 -8.66 25.37 8.82
N PHE A 79 -8.28 24.21 8.30
CA PHE A 79 -7.80 23.11 9.15
C PHE A 79 -6.42 23.37 9.75
N TRP A 80 -5.52 24.00 9.00
CA TRP A 80 -4.15 24.31 9.44
C TRP A 80 -4.04 25.59 10.27
N GLN A 81 -5.14 26.36 10.40
CA GLN A 81 -5.19 27.62 11.15
C GLN A 81 -4.16 28.67 10.67
N LYS A 82 -3.70 28.55 9.43
CA LYS A 82 -2.77 29.48 8.77
C LYS A 82 -2.88 29.32 7.26
N LEU A 83 -2.61 30.39 6.50
CA LEU A 83 -2.63 30.33 5.03
C LEU A 83 -1.67 29.25 4.54
N THR A 84 -2.21 28.13 4.03
CA THR A 84 -1.44 26.95 3.67
C THR A 84 -1.93 26.36 2.37
N TRP A 85 -1.00 26.12 1.45
CA TRP A 85 -1.17 25.17 0.37
C TRP A 85 -0.36 23.92 0.69
N PRO A 86 -0.99 22.82 1.16
CA PRO A 86 -0.27 21.67 1.69
C PRO A 86 0.71 21.06 0.69
N GLU A 87 0.29 20.94 -0.56
CA GLU A 87 1.11 20.38 -1.63
C GLU A 87 2.34 21.24 -1.96
N GLY A 88 2.19 22.57 -1.95
CA GLY A 88 3.31 23.49 -2.11
C GLY A 88 4.29 23.42 -0.94
N ALA A 89 3.79 23.38 0.29
CA ALA A 89 4.63 23.23 1.48
C ALA A 89 5.37 21.89 1.50
N SER A 90 4.68 20.80 1.12
CA SER A 90 5.26 19.46 0.99
C SER A 90 6.39 19.41 -0.03
N LEU A 91 6.23 20.07 -1.19
CA LEU A 91 7.29 20.16 -2.20
C LEU A 91 8.54 20.83 -1.64
N ILE A 92 8.37 21.98 -0.97
CA ILE A 92 9.47 22.75 -0.41
C ILE A 92 10.22 21.89 0.61
N PHE A 93 9.50 21.34 1.58
CA PHE A 93 10.10 20.55 2.66
C PHE A 93 10.73 19.23 2.15
N ASN A 94 10.01 18.45 1.35
CA ASN A 94 10.47 17.11 0.99
C ASN A 94 11.47 17.08 -0.15
N VAL A 95 11.29 17.96 -1.15
CA VAL A 95 12.08 17.94 -2.40
C VAL A 95 13.13 19.03 -2.42
N LEU A 96 12.79 20.28 -2.08
CA LEU A 96 13.77 21.39 -2.13
C LEU A 96 14.74 21.35 -0.95
N GLU A 97 14.25 21.09 0.26
CA GLU A 97 15.09 20.97 1.46
C GLU A 97 15.70 19.56 1.63
N GLY A 98 15.26 18.59 0.83
CA GLY A 98 15.80 17.22 0.84
C GLY A 98 15.40 16.38 2.05
N LYS A 99 14.43 16.82 2.88
CA LYS A 99 14.00 16.13 4.09
C LYS A 99 13.33 14.78 3.84
N SER A 100 12.95 14.49 2.60
CA SER A 100 12.43 13.18 2.23
C SER A 100 13.38 12.04 2.60
N ALA A 101 14.71 12.25 2.53
CA ALA A 101 15.70 11.20 2.82
C ALA A 101 15.71 10.75 4.29
N GLU A 102 15.23 11.57 5.23
CA GLU A 102 15.16 11.25 6.66
C GLU A 102 14.17 10.12 6.95
N TRP A 103 13.20 9.90 6.06
CA TRP A 103 12.22 8.80 6.13
C TRP A 103 12.74 7.47 5.55
N GLY A 104 14.05 7.36 5.32
CA GLY A 104 14.71 6.20 4.75
C GLY A 104 14.83 6.26 3.23
N VAL A 105 15.93 5.71 2.71
CA VAL A 105 16.28 5.71 1.29
C VAL A 105 16.22 4.31 0.72
N MET A 106 15.65 4.20 -0.48
CA MET A 106 15.57 2.93 -1.21
C MET A 106 16.31 3.01 -2.55
N PRO A 107 16.80 1.86 -3.09
CA PRO A 107 17.47 1.82 -4.38
C PRO A 107 16.64 2.44 -5.51
N TRP A 108 17.31 3.00 -6.52
CA TRP A 108 16.64 3.66 -7.65
C TRP A 108 15.65 2.73 -8.39
N HIS A 109 15.94 1.43 -8.45
CA HIS A 109 15.10 0.43 -9.14
C HIS A 109 13.91 -0.06 -8.32
N PHE A 110 13.75 0.39 -7.06
CA PHE A 110 12.72 -0.11 -6.13
C PHE A 110 11.31 -0.13 -6.73
N TYR A 111 10.91 0.92 -7.45
CA TYR A 111 9.60 0.97 -8.08
C TYR A 111 9.40 -0.13 -9.13
N LEU A 112 10.42 -0.45 -9.92
CA LEU A 112 10.36 -1.48 -10.96
C LEU A 112 10.45 -2.91 -10.40
N THR A 113 11.28 -3.11 -9.36
CA THR A 113 11.57 -4.45 -8.82
C THR A 113 10.62 -4.86 -7.70
N SER A 114 10.04 -3.90 -6.97
CA SER A 114 9.27 -4.17 -5.75
C SER A 114 7.87 -3.58 -5.82
N SER A 115 7.72 -2.27 -6.08
CA SER A 115 6.40 -1.63 -6.04
C SER A 115 5.48 -2.07 -7.18
N LEU A 116 5.95 -2.12 -8.43
CA LEU A 116 5.14 -2.54 -9.57
C LEU A 116 4.69 -4.00 -9.49
N PRO A 117 5.57 -4.98 -9.17
CA PRO A 117 5.13 -6.34 -8.89
C PRO A 117 4.12 -6.42 -7.75
N LYS A 118 4.28 -5.61 -6.69
CA LYS A 118 3.32 -5.55 -5.58
C LYS A 118 1.95 -5.01 -6.01
N LEU A 119 1.93 -3.94 -6.82
CA LEU A 119 0.69 -3.29 -7.28
C LEU A 119 -0.09 -4.12 -8.31
N LEU A 120 0.62 -4.79 -9.22
CA LEU A 120 0.01 -5.49 -10.36
C LEU A 120 -0.07 -7.01 -10.14
N GLY A 121 0.61 -7.52 -9.10
CA GLY A 121 0.65 -8.92 -8.76
C GLY A 121 1.05 -9.79 -9.96
N ILE A 122 0.32 -10.88 -10.15
CA ILE A 122 0.55 -11.82 -11.26
C ILE A 122 0.30 -11.22 -12.64
N THR A 123 -0.37 -10.06 -12.74
CA THR A 123 -0.65 -9.41 -14.02
C THR A 123 0.51 -8.54 -14.52
N TYR A 124 1.54 -8.31 -13.71
CA TYR A 124 2.69 -7.47 -14.09
C TYR A 124 3.35 -7.88 -15.42
N PRO A 125 3.67 -9.16 -15.69
CA PRO A 125 4.26 -9.57 -16.96
C PRO A 125 3.29 -9.37 -18.15
N LEU A 126 1.98 -9.57 -17.94
CA LEU A 126 0.96 -9.35 -18.97
C LEU A 126 0.86 -7.88 -19.36
N ALA A 127 1.02 -6.97 -18.39
CA ALA A 127 1.07 -5.54 -18.65
C ALA A 127 2.28 -5.15 -19.51
N LEU A 128 3.46 -5.71 -19.24
CA LEU A 128 4.67 -5.48 -20.04
C LEU A 128 4.47 -5.95 -21.49
N LEU A 129 3.93 -7.15 -21.68
CA LEU A 129 3.60 -7.67 -23.02
C LEU A 129 2.55 -6.80 -23.73
N GLY A 130 1.52 -6.36 -23.00
CA GLY A 130 0.46 -5.50 -23.53
C GLY A 130 0.98 -4.20 -24.16
N PHE A 131 2.05 -3.61 -23.61
CA PHE A 131 2.62 -2.37 -24.15
C PHE A 131 3.22 -2.60 -25.53
N VAL A 132 3.89 -3.72 -25.73
CA VAL A 132 4.52 -4.08 -27.02
C VAL A 132 3.46 -4.42 -28.08
N LEU A 133 2.31 -4.94 -27.67
CA LEU A 133 1.25 -5.40 -28.58
C LEU A 133 0.41 -4.27 -29.22
N ASN A 134 0.46 -3.04 -28.69
CA ASN A 134 -0.33 -1.92 -29.20
C ASN A 134 0.41 -0.58 -29.10
N ARG A 135 0.79 -0.01 -30.25
CA ARG A 135 1.50 1.28 -30.34
C ARG A 135 0.84 2.43 -29.57
N LYS A 136 -0.50 2.48 -29.50
CA LYS A 136 -1.18 3.57 -28.77
C LYS A 136 -0.97 3.46 -27.27
N VAL A 137 -1.00 2.23 -26.75
CA VAL A 137 -0.79 1.96 -25.33
C VAL A 137 0.68 1.97 -24.99
N PHE A 138 1.56 1.57 -25.90
CA PHE A 138 3.01 1.77 -25.78
C PHE A 138 3.37 3.24 -25.46
N LEU A 139 2.84 4.20 -26.23
CA LEU A 139 3.13 5.62 -26.01
C LEU A 139 2.65 6.12 -24.65
N LEU A 140 1.49 5.66 -24.19
CA LEU A 140 0.98 5.99 -22.86
C LEU A 140 1.79 5.29 -21.75
N GLY A 141 2.22 4.05 -21.99
CA GLY A 141 3.14 3.29 -21.14
C GLY A 141 4.48 4.02 -20.99
N ALA A 142 5.03 4.54 -22.08
CA ALA A 142 6.25 5.36 -22.05
C ALA A 142 6.09 6.59 -21.14
N CYS A 143 4.94 7.29 -21.17
CA CYS A 143 4.68 8.37 -20.22
C CYS A 143 4.71 7.89 -18.77
N THR A 144 4.11 6.73 -18.48
CA THR A 144 4.13 6.17 -17.11
C THR A 144 5.52 5.72 -16.67
N LEU A 145 6.35 5.20 -17.60
CA LEU A 145 7.75 4.85 -17.31
C LEU A 145 8.61 6.08 -17.05
N VAL A 146 8.43 7.16 -17.84
CA VAL A 146 9.11 8.44 -17.58
C VAL A 146 8.75 8.97 -16.19
N PHE A 147 7.47 8.89 -15.81
CA PHE A 147 7.04 9.23 -14.46
C PHE A 147 7.70 8.37 -13.38
N VAL A 148 7.74 7.04 -13.56
CA VAL A 148 8.41 6.13 -12.60
C VAL A 148 9.90 6.47 -12.47
N VAL A 149 10.59 6.76 -13.58
CA VAL A 149 12.00 7.18 -13.55
C VAL A 149 12.17 8.50 -12.80
N ALA A 150 11.32 9.49 -13.03
CA ALA A 150 11.35 10.75 -12.31
C ALA A 150 11.15 10.55 -10.80
N MET A 151 10.19 9.72 -10.41
CA MET A 151 9.96 9.38 -9.00
C MET A 151 11.10 8.56 -8.40
N SER A 152 11.77 7.73 -9.20
CA SER A 152 12.93 6.93 -8.77
C SER A 152 14.14 7.77 -8.35
N CYS A 153 14.23 9.02 -8.81
CA CYS A 153 15.28 9.96 -8.41
C CYS A 153 15.16 10.45 -6.97
N LEU A 154 13.99 10.33 -6.33
CA LEU A 154 13.80 10.69 -4.92
C LEU A 154 14.38 9.59 -4.01
N GLY A 155 15.06 9.99 -2.93
CA GLY A 155 15.67 9.05 -1.98
C GLY A 155 14.62 8.15 -1.33
N HIS A 156 13.64 8.78 -0.69
CA HIS A 156 12.48 8.10 -0.14
C HIS A 156 11.47 7.75 -1.22
N LYS A 157 10.92 6.54 -1.12
CA LYS A 157 10.00 5.98 -2.09
C LYS A 157 8.83 5.36 -1.37
N GLU A 158 7.65 5.45 -1.95
CA GLU A 158 6.49 4.77 -1.42
C GLU A 158 5.62 4.26 -2.56
N THR A 159 5.04 3.09 -2.38
CA THR A 159 4.20 2.48 -3.42
C THR A 159 3.02 3.38 -3.80
N ARG A 160 2.52 4.19 -2.86
CA ARG A 160 1.42 5.15 -3.10
C ARG A 160 1.80 6.29 -4.05
N PHE A 161 3.08 6.68 -4.14
CA PHE A 161 3.51 7.76 -5.02
C PHE A 161 3.42 7.39 -6.50
N ILE A 162 3.42 6.10 -6.84
CA ILE A 162 3.29 5.64 -8.23
C ILE A 162 1.94 5.02 -8.56
N ILE A 163 1.01 4.93 -7.61
CA ILE A 163 -0.25 4.18 -7.77
C ILE A 163 -1.11 4.66 -8.95
N TYR A 164 -0.93 5.92 -9.36
CA TYR A 164 -1.71 6.56 -10.43
C TYR A 164 -1.49 5.94 -11.81
N ILE A 165 -0.43 5.16 -12.01
CA ILE A 165 -0.18 4.48 -13.29
C ILE A 165 -0.91 3.15 -13.43
N VAL A 166 -1.43 2.60 -12.32
CA VAL A 166 -2.11 1.29 -12.31
C VAL A 166 -3.22 1.19 -13.37
N PRO A 167 -4.08 2.20 -13.60
CA PRO A 167 -5.09 2.12 -14.66
C PRO A 167 -4.51 1.92 -16.07
N VAL A 168 -3.39 2.57 -16.41
CA VAL A 168 -2.73 2.42 -17.71
C VAL A 168 -2.13 1.03 -17.87
N TRP A 169 -1.53 0.51 -16.80
CA TRP A 169 -0.95 -0.83 -16.79
C TRP A 169 -2.04 -1.92 -16.85
N ASN A 170 -3.18 -1.72 -16.19
CA ASN A 170 -4.35 -2.60 -16.32
C ASN A 170 -4.96 -2.57 -17.73
N LEU A 171 -5.01 -1.39 -18.37
CA LEU A 171 -5.39 -1.29 -19.79
C LEU A 171 -4.44 -2.11 -20.66
N SER A 172 -3.13 -2.03 -20.41
CA SER A 172 -2.13 -2.84 -21.11
C SER A 172 -2.38 -4.35 -20.93
N THR A 173 -2.60 -4.79 -19.68
CA THR A 173 -2.98 -6.18 -19.36
C THR A 173 -4.22 -6.62 -20.14
N SER A 174 -5.27 -5.79 -20.18
CA SER A 174 -6.51 -6.12 -20.90
C SER A 174 -6.29 -6.34 -22.41
N ILE A 175 -5.35 -5.60 -23.02
CA ILE A 175 -4.99 -5.77 -24.43
C ILE A 175 -4.26 -7.10 -24.63
N CYS A 176 -3.35 -7.45 -23.72
CA CYS A 176 -2.66 -8.74 -23.75
C CYS A 176 -3.66 -9.90 -23.65
N VAL A 177 -4.56 -9.86 -22.65
CA VAL A 177 -5.62 -10.87 -22.46
C VAL A 177 -6.55 -10.94 -23.67
N HIS A 178 -6.94 -9.79 -24.24
CA HIS A 178 -7.73 -9.76 -25.47
C HIS A 178 -7.01 -10.42 -26.63
N ARG A 179 -5.71 -10.16 -26.82
CA ARG A 179 -4.90 -10.79 -27.88
C ARG A 179 -4.81 -12.30 -27.72
N ILE A 180 -4.56 -12.78 -26.49
CA ILE A 180 -4.51 -14.21 -26.17
C ILE A 180 -5.86 -14.90 -26.46
N THR A 181 -6.96 -14.24 -26.14
CA THR A 181 -8.31 -14.81 -26.28
C THR A 181 -8.92 -14.62 -27.68
N SER A 182 -8.37 -13.70 -28.48
CA SER A 182 -8.91 -13.35 -29.81
C SER A 182 -8.96 -14.49 -30.84
N PRO A 183 -8.03 -15.47 -30.90
CA PRO A 183 -8.10 -16.58 -31.84
C PRO A 183 -9.36 -17.44 -31.62
N PHE A 184 -9.84 -17.53 -30.38
CA PHE A 184 -11.02 -18.31 -30.00
C PHE A 184 -12.34 -17.55 -30.21
N ARG A 185 -12.39 -16.55 -31.11
CA ARG A 185 -13.59 -15.74 -31.35
C ARG A 185 -14.84 -16.54 -31.72
N HIS A 186 -14.66 -17.68 -32.37
CA HIS A 186 -15.75 -18.57 -32.82
C HIS A 186 -16.11 -19.64 -31.77
N SER A 187 -15.25 -19.86 -30.79
CA SER A 187 -15.50 -20.79 -29.68
C SER A 187 -15.70 -20.00 -28.38
N ARG A 188 -16.94 -19.52 -28.18
CA ARG A 188 -17.29 -18.69 -27.02
C ARG A 188 -16.95 -19.36 -25.68
N TRP A 189 -17.09 -20.68 -25.60
CA TRP A 189 -16.82 -21.44 -24.37
C TRP A 189 -15.33 -21.52 -24.04
N ILE A 190 -14.46 -21.74 -25.03
CA ILE A 190 -13.00 -21.72 -24.81
C ILE A 190 -12.55 -20.31 -24.39
N LYS A 191 -13.07 -19.28 -25.08
CA LYS A 191 -12.78 -17.88 -24.74
C LYS A 191 -13.21 -17.54 -23.31
N LEU A 192 -14.44 -17.89 -22.93
CA LEU A 192 -14.96 -17.66 -21.58
C LEU A 192 -14.19 -18.47 -20.54
N GLY A 193 -13.85 -19.73 -20.82
CA GLY A 193 -13.05 -20.57 -19.95
C GLY A 193 -11.66 -19.97 -19.67
N LEU A 194 -10.97 -19.49 -20.71
CA LEU A 194 -9.66 -18.87 -20.56
C LEU A 194 -9.72 -17.53 -19.81
N MET A 195 -10.71 -16.69 -20.11
CA MET A 195 -10.92 -15.43 -19.38
C MET A 195 -11.26 -15.68 -17.91
N SER A 196 -12.10 -16.68 -17.64
CA SER A 196 -12.45 -17.11 -16.28
C SER A 196 -11.22 -17.61 -15.53
N LEU A 197 -10.40 -18.46 -16.15
CA LEU A 197 -9.16 -18.95 -15.55
C LEU A 197 -8.21 -17.82 -15.15
N ILE A 198 -7.97 -16.85 -16.05
CA ILE A 198 -7.15 -15.67 -15.75
C ILE A 198 -7.76 -14.87 -14.59
N GLY A 199 -9.07 -14.69 -14.59
CA GLY A 199 -9.81 -14.00 -13.52
C GLY A 199 -9.68 -14.70 -12.17
N VAL A 200 -9.84 -16.03 -12.13
CA VAL A 200 -9.69 -16.84 -10.90
C VAL A 200 -8.27 -16.75 -10.37
N VAL A 201 -7.26 -16.87 -11.24
CA VAL A 201 -5.85 -16.74 -10.83
C VAL A 201 -5.55 -15.36 -10.24
N ALA A 202 -6.07 -14.29 -10.85
CA ALA A 202 -5.94 -12.93 -10.31
C ALA A 202 -6.68 -12.77 -8.97
N ALA A 203 -7.87 -13.35 -8.83
CA ALA A 203 -8.64 -13.31 -7.60
C ALA A 203 -7.94 -14.07 -6.46
N LEU A 204 -7.37 -15.25 -6.75
CA LEU A 204 -6.57 -16.01 -5.77
C LEU A 204 -5.31 -15.26 -5.36
N ASN A 205 -4.63 -14.60 -6.30
CA ASN A 205 -3.48 -13.75 -5.98
C ASN A 205 -3.87 -12.56 -5.08
N MET A 206 -5.02 -11.94 -5.34
CA MET A 206 -5.56 -10.86 -4.50
C MET A 206 -5.93 -11.39 -3.10
N ALA A 207 -6.61 -12.54 -3.01
CA ALA A 207 -6.97 -13.15 -1.73
C ALA A 207 -5.72 -13.50 -0.90
N PHE A 208 -4.70 -14.09 -1.54
CA PHE A 208 -3.43 -14.41 -0.90
C PHE A 208 -2.70 -13.17 -0.39
N THR A 209 -2.56 -12.14 -1.22
CA THR A 209 -1.89 -10.89 -0.81
C THR A 209 -2.67 -10.13 0.26
N THR A 210 -4.01 -10.20 0.23
CA THR A 210 -4.87 -9.64 1.28
C THR A 210 -4.67 -10.37 2.60
N TYR A 211 -4.64 -11.71 2.58
CA TYR A 211 -4.36 -12.53 3.76
C TYR A 211 -3.01 -12.16 4.39
N LEU A 212 -1.95 -12.04 3.58
CA LEU A 212 -0.65 -11.58 4.07
C LEU A 212 -0.72 -10.15 4.63
N SER A 213 -1.46 -9.26 3.97
CA SER A 213 -1.61 -7.88 4.44
C SER A 213 -2.32 -7.74 5.78
N MET A 214 -3.20 -8.68 6.14
CA MET A 214 -3.86 -8.67 7.45
C MET A 214 -2.86 -8.85 8.60
N HIS A 215 -1.75 -9.56 8.35
CA HIS A 215 -0.69 -9.80 9.33
C HIS A 215 0.38 -8.69 9.40
N ASN A 216 0.22 -7.60 8.65
CA ASN A 216 1.10 -6.43 8.68
C ASN A 216 0.68 -5.35 9.70
N TYR A 217 -0.27 -5.68 10.60
CA TYR A 217 -0.75 -4.77 11.64
C TYR A 217 -0.45 -5.27 13.08
N PRO A 218 0.80 -5.63 13.40
CA PRO A 218 1.14 -6.13 14.74
C PRO A 218 0.90 -5.10 15.86
N GLY A 219 0.99 -3.80 15.60
CA GLY A 219 0.72 -2.78 16.63
C GLY A 219 -0.73 -2.77 17.08
N GLY A 220 -1.68 -3.00 16.16
CA GLY A 220 -3.08 -3.20 16.51
C GLY A 220 -3.30 -4.48 17.32
N ALA A 221 -2.65 -5.58 16.93
CA ALA A 221 -2.71 -6.83 17.67
C ALA A 221 -2.09 -6.70 19.08
N ALA A 222 -1.00 -5.94 19.22
CA ALA A 222 -0.36 -5.67 20.50
C ALA A 222 -1.26 -4.90 21.47
N MET A 223 -2.01 -3.92 20.97
CA MET A 223 -3.01 -3.22 21.76
C MET A 223 -4.11 -4.17 22.26
N MET A 224 -4.62 -5.04 21.39
CA MET A 224 -5.64 -6.03 21.77
C MET A 224 -5.10 -7.03 22.80
N ALA A 225 -3.86 -7.50 22.62
CA ALA A 225 -3.17 -8.39 23.55
C ALA A 225 -3.00 -7.72 24.93
N LEU A 226 -2.50 -6.48 24.94
CA LEU A 226 -2.35 -5.66 26.15
C LEU A 226 -3.63 -5.61 26.98
N HIS A 227 -4.77 -5.36 26.35
CA HIS A 227 -6.05 -5.25 27.07
C HIS A 227 -6.61 -6.58 27.56
N SER A 228 -6.12 -7.70 27.01
CA SER A 228 -6.51 -9.03 27.44
C SER A 228 -5.76 -9.50 28.69
N LEU A 229 -4.57 -8.92 28.97
CA LEU A 229 -3.71 -9.28 30.09
C LEU A 229 -4.42 -9.08 31.44
N GLU A 230 -4.43 -10.13 32.25
CA GLU A 230 -5.10 -10.12 33.56
C GLU A 230 -4.29 -9.35 34.61
N ASP A 231 -2.95 -9.40 34.51
CA ASP A 231 -2.01 -8.77 35.43
C ASP A 231 -2.12 -7.24 35.49
N LEU A 232 -2.65 -6.63 34.42
CA LEU A 232 -2.86 -5.18 34.32
C LEU A 232 -4.26 -4.74 34.79
N ARG A 233 -5.17 -5.69 35.03
CA ARG A 233 -6.53 -5.40 35.51
C ARG A 233 -6.59 -4.78 36.91
N PRO A 234 -5.75 -5.12 37.91
CA PRO A 234 -5.84 -4.49 39.22
C PRO A 234 -5.30 -3.04 39.26
N ILE A 235 -4.61 -2.57 38.21
CA ILE A 235 -3.94 -1.26 38.21
C ILE A 235 -4.96 -0.14 37.90
N GLN A 236 -5.01 0.87 38.76
CA GLN A 236 -5.99 1.96 38.70
C GLN A 236 -5.57 3.08 37.73
N GLU A 237 -4.28 3.40 37.70
CA GLU A 237 -3.67 4.36 36.77
C GLU A 237 -2.50 3.69 36.04
N LEU A 238 -2.49 3.73 34.71
CA LEU A 238 -1.46 3.10 33.90
C LEU A 238 -0.95 4.05 32.83
N ASN A 239 0.36 4.28 32.78
CA ASN A 239 1.02 5.03 31.73
C ASN A 239 1.60 4.06 30.69
N ILE A 240 1.04 4.10 29.48
CA ILE A 240 1.36 3.20 28.38
C ILE A 240 2.08 3.98 27.28
N HIS A 241 3.28 3.57 26.93
CA HIS A 241 4.00 4.12 25.80
C HIS A 241 3.85 3.25 24.54
N LEU A 242 3.56 3.88 23.41
CA LEU A 242 3.48 3.25 22.10
C LEU A 242 4.63 3.74 21.21
N ASP A 243 5.57 2.84 20.94
CA ASP A 243 6.71 3.13 20.07
C ASP A 243 6.27 3.39 18.62
N ASN A 244 7.18 3.94 17.82
CA ASN A 244 6.92 4.35 16.44
C ASN A 244 6.39 3.20 15.59
N LEU A 245 7.03 2.02 15.62
CA LEU A 245 6.56 0.86 14.85
C LEU A 245 5.14 0.44 15.26
N VAL A 246 4.84 0.44 16.56
CA VAL A 246 3.51 0.08 17.09
C VAL A 246 2.46 1.04 16.54
N SER A 247 2.76 2.34 16.59
CA SER A 247 1.90 3.39 16.06
C SER A 247 1.69 3.27 14.54
N GLN A 248 2.74 2.98 13.78
CA GLN A 248 2.68 2.81 12.32
C GLN A 248 1.93 1.54 11.89
N THR A 249 1.89 0.51 12.75
CA THR A 249 1.31 -0.80 12.45
C THR A 249 -0.04 -1.05 13.14
N GLY A 250 -0.79 0.01 13.44
CA GLY A 250 -2.19 -0.09 13.88
C GLY A 250 -2.46 0.28 15.34
N GLY A 251 -1.43 0.69 16.11
CA GLY A 251 -1.58 1.29 17.44
C GLY A 251 -2.27 2.66 17.37
N SER A 252 -3.60 2.65 17.23
CA SER A 252 -4.41 3.84 16.99
C SER A 252 -5.24 4.25 18.20
N ARG A 253 -5.74 5.50 18.19
CA ARG A 253 -6.61 6.01 19.26
C ARG A 253 -7.93 5.24 19.38
N PHE A 254 -8.42 4.65 18.30
CA PHE A 254 -9.64 3.83 18.30
C PHE A 254 -9.52 2.55 19.13
N LEU A 255 -8.29 2.13 19.42
CA LEU A 255 -8.02 0.96 20.25
C LEU A 255 -7.75 1.35 21.72
N GLN A 256 -7.70 2.63 22.07
CA GLN A 256 -7.41 3.04 23.45
C GLN A 256 -8.63 2.75 24.34
N LEU A 257 -8.39 2.19 25.54
CA LEU A 257 -9.43 1.94 26.54
C LEU A 257 -9.20 2.86 27.75
N ASN A 258 -10.27 3.30 28.41
CA ASN A 258 -10.21 4.07 29.67
C ASN A 258 -9.43 5.40 29.56
N ASP A 259 -9.50 6.04 28.39
CA ASP A 259 -8.92 7.37 28.16
C ASP A 259 -9.82 8.48 28.72
N LEU A 260 -9.23 9.63 29.04
CA LEU A 260 -9.85 10.79 29.72
C LEU A 260 -11.07 11.35 28.98
N ASP A 261 -11.17 11.13 27.67
CA ASP A 261 -12.24 11.67 26.83
C ASP A 261 -13.62 11.01 27.06
N GLY A 262 -13.72 9.97 27.92
CA GLY A 262 -14.96 9.52 28.55
C GLY A 262 -16.12 9.08 27.64
N ALA A 263 -15.94 9.07 26.31
CA ALA A 263 -17.05 9.04 25.35
C ALA A 263 -17.12 7.76 24.49
N GLN A 264 -16.36 6.71 24.77
CA GLN A 264 -16.51 5.44 24.05
C GLN A 264 -16.73 4.27 25.01
N ASN A 265 -17.86 3.59 24.81
CA ASN A 265 -18.32 2.46 25.61
C ASN A 265 -17.36 1.28 25.43
N TYR A 266 -16.65 0.93 26.50
CA TYR A 266 -15.77 -0.24 26.58
C TYR A 266 -16.18 -1.10 27.77
N PRO A 267 -15.77 -2.39 27.87
CA PRO A 267 -16.42 -3.36 28.74
C PRO A 267 -16.49 -2.89 30.19
N LEU A 268 -17.65 -3.10 30.82
CA LEU A 268 -17.99 -2.71 32.21
C LEU A 268 -16.92 -3.10 33.24
N THR A 269 -16.08 -4.10 32.92
CA THR A 269 -14.98 -4.62 33.73
C THR A 269 -13.84 -3.63 33.98
N THR A 270 -13.74 -2.55 33.21
CA THR A 270 -12.65 -1.55 33.32
C THR A 270 -13.13 -0.15 33.72
N LYS A 271 -14.43 0.01 33.97
CA LYS A 271 -15.07 1.29 34.32
C LYS A 271 -14.45 1.90 35.59
N GLY A 272 -14.00 3.15 35.52
CA GLY A 272 -13.39 3.88 36.64
C GLY A 272 -11.87 3.81 36.73
N ARG A 273 -11.19 3.26 35.71
CA ARG A 273 -9.73 3.27 35.57
C ARG A 273 -9.27 4.41 34.67
N LEU A 274 -8.01 4.81 34.80
CA LEU A 274 -7.41 5.85 33.99
C LEU A 274 -6.16 5.31 33.28
N TRP A 275 -6.24 5.12 31.97
CA TRP A 275 -5.09 4.68 31.18
C TRP A 275 -4.64 5.83 30.28
N ARG A 276 -3.37 6.21 30.42
CA ARG A 276 -2.76 7.31 29.67
C ARG A 276 -1.85 6.74 28.60
N TYR A 277 -2.19 7.03 27.36
CA TYR A 277 -1.41 6.57 26.21
C TYR A 277 -0.53 7.68 25.67
N ASP A 278 0.76 7.40 25.62
CA ASP A 278 1.75 8.30 25.08
C ASP A 278 2.38 7.75 23.79
N LYS A 279 2.77 8.65 22.90
CA LYS A 279 3.39 8.35 21.59
C LYS A 279 4.69 9.12 21.37
N LEU A 280 5.28 9.70 22.41
CA LEU A 280 6.45 10.56 22.28
C LEU A 280 7.65 9.74 21.79
N ALA A 281 8.27 10.18 20.71
CA ALA A 281 9.21 9.39 19.91
C ALA A 281 10.55 9.00 20.60
N ASN A 282 10.75 9.28 21.90
CA ASN A 282 12.05 9.08 22.54
C ASN A 282 11.95 8.38 23.91
N ILE A 283 11.98 7.05 23.88
CA ILE A 283 11.90 6.18 25.06
C ILE A 283 13.15 6.30 25.96
N THR A 284 14.30 6.69 25.41
CA THR A 284 15.61 6.58 26.07
C THR A 284 15.80 7.51 27.27
N GLU A 285 15.13 8.66 27.32
CA GLU A 285 15.29 9.63 28.42
C GLU A 285 14.15 9.56 29.46
N SER A 286 13.00 8.96 29.10
CA SER A 286 11.78 8.99 29.93
C SER A 286 11.10 7.63 30.11
N SER A 287 11.79 6.51 29.83
CA SER A 287 11.24 5.16 30.00
C SER A 287 10.68 4.90 31.39
N HIS A 288 11.30 5.47 32.43
CA HIS A 288 10.86 5.35 33.84
C HIS A 288 9.48 5.95 34.15
N GLN A 289 8.94 6.79 33.26
CA GLN A 289 7.62 7.41 33.43
C GLN A 289 6.48 6.49 32.99
N PHE A 290 6.81 5.35 32.35
CA PHE A 290 5.84 4.44 31.77
C PHE A 290 5.85 3.10 32.49
N ASP A 291 4.68 2.69 32.95
CA ASP A 291 4.48 1.38 33.56
C ASP A 291 4.55 0.28 32.50
N VAL A 292 4.04 0.57 31.30
CA VAL A 292 3.99 -0.37 30.17
C VAL A 292 4.57 0.27 28.91
N ILE A 293 5.40 -0.49 28.20
CA ILE A 293 5.97 -0.07 26.92
C ILE A 293 5.65 -1.13 25.86
N LEU A 294 5.08 -0.71 24.74
CA LEU A 294 4.99 -1.53 23.54
C LEU A 294 6.09 -1.06 22.59
N SER A 295 7.05 -1.93 22.29
CA SER A 295 8.20 -1.58 21.44
C SER A 295 8.65 -2.72 20.54
N GLU A 296 9.32 -2.36 19.46
CA GLU A 296 10.04 -3.30 18.58
C GLU A 296 11.36 -3.78 19.18
N GLN A 297 11.83 -3.15 20.25
CA GLN A 297 13.08 -3.54 20.91
C GLN A 297 12.96 -4.95 21.50
N PRO A 298 14.00 -5.79 21.37
CA PRO A 298 13.97 -7.16 21.87
C PRO A 298 14.01 -7.21 23.40
N GLU A 299 14.69 -6.25 24.03
CA GLU A 299 14.89 -6.13 25.47
C GLU A 299 14.94 -4.65 25.87
N LEU A 300 14.39 -4.34 27.05
CA LEU A 300 14.40 -3.01 27.65
C LEU A 300 14.91 -3.11 29.09
N HIS A 301 15.83 -2.22 29.46
CA HIS A 301 16.39 -2.20 30.81
C HIS A 301 15.32 -1.79 31.83
N ASN A 302 15.20 -2.50 32.96
CA ASN A 302 14.16 -2.33 34.00
C ASN A 302 12.72 -2.73 33.58
N PHE A 303 12.59 -3.46 32.47
CA PHE A 303 11.30 -3.99 32.03
C PHE A 303 11.35 -5.50 31.82
N GLN A 304 10.26 -6.18 32.15
CA GLN A 304 10.04 -7.59 31.86
C GLN A 304 9.11 -7.73 30.66
N ALA A 305 9.49 -8.59 29.71
CA ALA A 305 8.62 -8.94 28.60
C ALA A 305 7.47 -9.84 29.08
N LEU A 306 6.23 -9.39 28.87
CA LEU A 306 5.01 -10.15 29.19
C LEU A 306 4.56 -11.01 28.01
N GLU A 307 4.49 -10.40 26.82
CA GLU A 307 3.96 -11.06 25.63
C GLU A 307 4.69 -10.56 24.37
N HIS A 308 4.85 -11.46 23.40
CA HIS A 308 5.41 -11.15 22.08
C HIS A 308 4.33 -11.29 21.00
N VAL A 309 4.23 -10.27 20.16
CA VAL A 309 3.25 -10.20 19.08
C VAL A 309 3.93 -10.53 17.76
N THR A 310 3.37 -11.53 17.09
CA THR A 310 3.89 -12.02 15.83
C THR A 310 3.45 -11.13 14.65
N ALA A 311 4.33 -10.94 13.67
CA ALA A 311 4.03 -10.19 12.45
C ALA A 311 4.54 -10.95 11.21
N PHE A 312 3.98 -10.64 10.05
CA PHE A 312 4.51 -11.15 8.78
C PHE A 312 5.91 -10.56 8.54
N ASP A 313 6.90 -11.43 8.27
CA ASP A 313 8.29 -11.04 7.95
C ASP A 313 8.51 -11.08 6.43
N GLY A 314 8.15 -12.19 5.79
CA GLY A 314 8.40 -12.33 4.36
C GLY A 314 7.95 -13.65 3.75
N VAL A 315 8.13 -13.74 2.45
CA VAL A 315 7.88 -14.93 1.66
C VAL A 315 9.21 -15.45 1.15
N ARG A 316 9.60 -16.67 1.55
CA ARG A 316 10.88 -17.28 1.18
C ARG A 316 10.65 -18.52 0.33
N ARG A 317 11.64 -18.86 -0.52
CA ARG A 317 11.62 -20.13 -1.23
C ARG A 317 11.84 -21.25 -0.23
N ARG A 318 10.93 -22.22 -0.19
CA ARG A 318 11.07 -23.37 0.70
C ARG A 318 12.11 -24.33 0.14
N HIS A 319 13.11 -24.65 0.96
CA HIS A 319 14.13 -25.65 0.63
C HIS A 319 13.71 -27.01 1.18
N PHE A 320 13.29 -27.91 0.29
CA PHE A 320 12.94 -29.26 0.67
C PHE A 320 14.18 -30.14 0.78
N LYS A 321 14.38 -30.74 1.96
CA LYS A 321 15.47 -31.70 2.21
C LYS A 321 15.23 -33.05 1.52
N ALA A 322 13.97 -33.45 1.37
CA ALA A 322 13.56 -34.73 0.79
C ALA A 322 12.88 -34.54 -0.59
N PRO A 323 13.03 -35.52 -1.51
CA PRO A 323 12.34 -35.49 -2.80
C PRO A 323 10.81 -35.52 -2.61
N LEU A 324 10.08 -35.13 -3.66
CA LEU A 324 8.61 -35.04 -3.60
C LEU A 324 7.94 -36.39 -3.30
N SER A 325 8.51 -37.50 -3.78
CA SER A 325 8.02 -38.87 -3.54
C SER A 325 7.89 -39.18 -2.05
N ASP A 326 8.96 -38.90 -1.31
CA ASP A 326 9.07 -39.26 0.11
C ASP A 326 8.15 -38.38 0.94
N ARG A 327 8.05 -37.09 0.58
CA ARG A 327 7.11 -36.17 1.23
C ARG A 327 5.65 -36.52 0.98
N LEU A 328 5.32 -37.01 -0.22
CA LEU A 328 3.99 -37.52 -0.52
C LEU A 328 3.70 -38.83 0.22
N PHE A 329 4.69 -39.71 0.33
CA PHE A 329 4.56 -40.95 1.09
C PHE A 329 4.31 -40.67 2.58
N ASP A 330 5.13 -39.82 3.20
CA ASP A 330 4.98 -39.38 4.59
C ASP A 330 3.64 -38.66 4.80
N PHE A 331 3.21 -37.85 3.82
CA PHE A 331 1.90 -37.22 3.86
C PHE A 331 0.79 -38.26 3.93
N VAL A 332 0.76 -39.21 2.98
CA VAL A 332 -0.28 -40.25 2.90
C VAL A 332 -0.31 -41.08 4.18
N GLN A 333 0.86 -41.43 4.73
CA GLN A 333 0.96 -42.17 5.99
C GLN A 333 0.42 -41.36 7.18
N SER A 334 0.78 -40.07 7.28
CA SER A 334 0.26 -39.17 8.32
C SER A 334 -1.25 -38.93 8.17
N CYS A 335 -1.71 -38.84 6.93
CA CYS A 335 -3.11 -38.74 6.53
C CYS A 335 -3.93 -39.91 7.07
N TRP A 336 -3.42 -41.12 6.87
CA TRP A 336 -4.03 -42.37 7.30
C TRP A 336 -4.06 -42.49 8.82
N ALA A 337 -2.98 -42.09 9.49
CA ALA A 337 -2.86 -42.15 10.94
C ALA A 337 -3.71 -41.10 11.68
N LYS A 338 -3.77 -39.86 11.18
CA LYS A 338 -4.42 -38.73 11.88
C LYS A 338 -5.83 -38.40 11.38
N LYS A 339 -6.31 -39.05 10.31
CA LYS A 339 -7.58 -38.74 9.62
C LYS A 339 -7.76 -37.26 9.22
N ALA A 340 -6.70 -36.46 9.26
CA ALA A 340 -6.69 -35.04 8.94
C ALA A 340 -6.28 -34.78 7.48
N CYS A 341 -6.70 -35.67 6.57
CA CYS A 341 -6.47 -35.46 5.15
C CYS A 341 -7.19 -34.21 4.67
N PHE A 342 -6.55 -33.47 3.77
CA PHE A 342 -7.07 -32.24 3.16
C PHE A 342 -7.12 -31.00 4.05
N SER A 343 -6.46 -30.98 5.22
CA SER A 343 -6.17 -29.69 5.85
C SER A 343 -5.30 -28.85 4.92
N PHE A 344 -5.75 -27.63 4.63
CA PHE A 344 -5.04 -26.68 3.78
C PHE A 344 -3.59 -26.49 4.23
N HIS A 345 -3.35 -26.47 5.55
CA HIS A 345 -2.02 -26.29 6.13
C HIS A 345 -1.07 -27.45 5.77
N SER A 346 -1.52 -28.69 5.95
CA SER A 346 -0.72 -29.87 5.59
C SER A 346 -0.40 -29.90 4.10
N MET A 347 -1.39 -29.61 3.25
CA MET A 347 -1.18 -29.54 1.79
C MET A 347 -0.21 -28.42 1.39
N TRP A 348 -0.30 -27.26 2.04
CA TRP A 348 0.61 -26.13 1.83
C TRP A 348 2.05 -26.51 2.21
N ASP A 349 2.26 -27.18 3.33
CA ASP A 349 3.59 -27.56 3.79
C ASP A 349 4.31 -28.55 2.88
N ILE A 350 3.54 -29.41 2.23
CA ILE A 350 4.08 -30.44 1.32
C ILE A 350 4.21 -29.92 -0.10
N LEU A 351 3.24 -29.17 -0.62
CA LEU A 351 3.21 -28.83 -2.05
C LEU A 351 3.75 -27.43 -2.35
N SER A 352 3.66 -26.48 -1.41
CA SER A 352 4.04 -25.11 -1.70
C SER A 352 5.55 -24.96 -1.85
N PRO A 353 6.06 -24.47 -3.00
CA PRO A 353 7.49 -24.18 -3.18
C PRO A 353 7.97 -22.97 -2.35
N ILE A 354 7.07 -22.38 -1.58
CA ILE A 354 7.22 -21.11 -0.89
C ILE A 354 6.73 -21.28 0.54
N GLU A 355 7.45 -20.67 1.48
CA GLU A 355 7.06 -20.56 2.89
C GLU A 355 6.78 -19.11 3.27
N ILE A 356 5.77 -18.93 4.13
CA ILE A 356 5.44 -17.65 4.75
C ILE A 356 6.16 -17.63 6.09
N VAL A 357 7.05 -16.66 6.27
CA VAL A 357 7.82 -16.48 7.49
C VAL A 357 7.18 -15.38 8.32
N PHE A 358 7.02 -15.66 9.61
CA PHE A 358 6.55 -14.70 10.60
C PHE A 358 7.68 -14.37 11.56
N ASN A 359 7.84 -13.10 11.90
CA ASN A 359 8.67 -12.69 13.02
C ASN A 359 7.85 -12.82 14.30
N HIS A 360 8.25 -13.72 15.18
CA HIS A 360 7.51 -13.98 16.42
C HIS A 360 7.71 -12.93 17.51
N LYS A 361 8.69 -12.03 17.35
CA LYS A 361 9.02 -10.98 18.33
C LYS A 361 9.07 -9.61 17.65
N GLN A 362 8.09 -9.30 16.79
CA GLN A 362 8.07 -8.02 16.09
C GLN A 362 7.76 -6.86 17.04
N ILE A 363 6.82 -7.06 17.97
CA ILE A 363 6.47 -6.11 19.02
C ILE A 363 6.40 -6.89 20.32
N THR A 364 6.96 -6.33 21.38
CA THR A 364 6.92 -6.90 22.73
C THR A 364 6.19 -5.95 23.66
N ILE A 365 5.36 -6.53 24.54
CA ILE A 365 4.70 -5.80 25.63
C ILE A 365 5.60 -5.94 26.86
N PHE A 366 6.08 -4.81 27.34
CA PHE A 366 6.98 -4.70 28.47
C PHE A 366 6.27 -4.12 29.68
N LEU A 367 6.51 -4.68 30.87
CA LEU A 367 6.04 -4.18 32.15
C LEU A 367 7.22 -3.80 33.03
N GLN A 368 7.15 -2.63 33.66
CA GLN A 368 8.20 -2.14 34.54
C GLN A 368 8.35 -3.05 35.77
N THR A 369 9.58 -3.49 36.08
CA THR A 369 9.84 -4.46 37.16
C THR A 369 10.05 -3.83 38.53
N ASN A 370 10.31 -2.52 38.60
CA ASN A 370 10.41 -1.76 39.84
C ASN A 370 9.98 -0.29 39.62
N PRO A 371 8.84 0.16 40.19
CA PRO A 371 8.54 1.57 40.32
C PRO A 371 9.38 2.12 41.47
N THR A 372 10.45 2.86 41.16
CA THR A 372 11.19 3.65 42.15
C THR A 372 10.53 5.00 42.37
#